data_AF-A0A8W8NZ75-F1
#
_entry.id   AF-A0A8W8NZ75-F1
#
_cell.length_a   1.000
_cell.length_b   1.000
_cell.length_c   1.000
_cell.angle_alpha   90.00
_cell.angle_beta   90.00
_cell.angle_gamma   90.00
#
_symmetry.space_group_name_H-M   'P 1'
#
loop_
_entity.id
_entity.type
_entity.pdbx_description
1 polymer ?
#
loop_
_entity_poly.entity_id
_entity_poly.type
_entity_poly.pdbx_seq_one_letter_code
_entity_poly.pdbx_strand_id
1 'polypeptide(L)'
;MEIIFRIFFSKDILGCTTDVDFLLWPRNDIEKIEGRLFSRWKGEDMSFKPVMEDFVYFHEDYDKQLARLVNKKERSALIINDPKQSMFLFLDKHHIQTTTNKMTVFKLSSVCLYLPQNQLTLWGPGTINDFLSTHLM
;
A
#
# COMPACT_ATOMS: atom_id res chain seq x y z
N MET A 1 -16.79 0.48 14.92
CA MET A 1 -16.46 -0.04 13.58
C MET A 1 -15.01 -0.48 13.61
N GLU A 2 -14.69 -1.59 12.98
CA GLU A 2 -13.32 -2.07 12.80
C GLU A 2 -12.95 -1.91 11.33
N ILE A 3 -11.71 -1.53 11.06
CA ILE A 3 -11.21 -1.22 9.72
C ILE A 3 -9.87 -1.93 9.52
N ILE A 4 -9.71 -2.55 8.36
CA ILE A 4 -8.45 -3.12 7.90
C ILE A 4 -8.15 -2.52 6.52
N PHE A 5 -6.94 -2.02 6.34
CA PHE A 5 -6.43 -1.60 5.05
C PHE A 5 -5.40 -2.61 4.56
N ARG A 6 -5.48 -2.98 3.28
CA ARG A 6 -4.52 -3.88 2.62
C ARG A 6 -3.97 -3.20 1.38
N ILE A 7 -2.67 -3.35 1.17
CA ILE A 7 -1.97 -2.91 -0.04
C ILE A 7 -1.63 -4.13 -0.88
N PHE A 8 -1.77 -4.00 -2.18
CA PHE A 8 -1.44 -5.00 -3.19
C PHE A 8 -0.56 -4.37 -4.25
N PHE A 9 0.34 -5.17 -4.82
CA PHE A 9 1.22 -4.75 -5.91
C PHE A 9 0.87 -5.55 -7.16
N SER A 10 0.41 -4.87 -8.21
CA SER A 10 0.11 -5.52 -9.49
C SER A 10 1.41 -5.86 -10.22
N LYS A 11 1.49 -7.10 -10.74
CA LYS A 11 2.65 -7.66 -11.46
C LYS A 11 3.94 -7.76 -10.63
N ASP A 12 3.84 -8.14 -9.36
CA ASP A 12 5.04 -8.50 -8.59
C ASP A 12 5.64 -9.84 -9.07
N ILE A 13 6.57 -9.78 -10.02
CA ILE A 13 7.22 -10.96 -10.61
C ILE A 13 8.17 -11.63 -9.60
N LEU A 14 8.70 -10.88 -8.62
CA LEU A 14 9.69 -11.37 -7.68
C LEU A 14 9.07 -12.11 -6.49
N GLY A 15 7.75 -11.97 -6.27
CA GLY A 15 7.04 -12.61 -5.15
C GLY A 15 7.57 -12.22 -3.77
N CYS A 16 8.41 -11.18 -3.70
CA CYS A 16 9.07 -10.72 -2.47
C CYS A 16 8.17 -9.82 -1.61
N THR A 17 6.96 -9.50 -2.07
CA THR A 17 5.96 -8.67 -1.36
C THR A 17 4.95 -9.47 -0.55
N THR A 18 5.25 -10.75 -0.28
CA THR A 18 4.45 -11.55 0.67
C THR A 18 4.34 -10.87 2.04
N ASP A 19 5.36 -10.08 2.43
CA ASP A 19 5.27 -9.09 3.50
C ASP A 19 4.92 -7.71 2.91
N VAL A 20 3.67 -7.31 3.17
CA VAL A 20 2.90 -6.17 2.63
C VAL A 20 3.53 -4.77 2.88
N ASP A 21 4.76 -4.71 3.40
CA ASP A 21 5.38 -3.50 3.92
C ASP A 21 6.61 -3.00 3.14
N PHE A 22 7.08 -3.70 2.09
CA PHE A 22 8.38 -3.38 1.48
C PHE A 22 8.32 -2.98 0.01
N LEU A 23 8.80 -1.76 -0.28
CA LEU A 23 9.11 -1.26 -1.61
C LEU A 23 10.63 -1.35 -1.83
N LEU A 24 11.07 -2.35 -2.59
CA LEU A 24 12.45 -2.37 -3.11
C LEU A 24 12.58 -1.31 -4.20
N TRP A 25 13.65 -0.52 -4.18
CA TRP A 25 13.95 0.45 -5.24
C TRP A 25 15.31 0.15 -5.88
N PRO A 26 15.44 0.24 -7.21
CA PRO A 26 14.39 0.43 -8.21
C PRO A 26 13.59 -0.86 -8.47
N ARG A 27 12.29 -0.73 -8.76
CA ARG A 27 11.42 -1.84 -9.17
C ARG A 27 10.61 -1.43 -10.39
N ASN A 28 11.04 -1.94 -11.55
CA ASN A 28 10.39 -1.66 -12.84
C ASN A 28 9.30 -2.69 -13.17
N ASP A 29 9.09 -3.67 -12.28
CA ASP A 29 8.14 -4.77 -12.44
C ASP A 29 6.75 -4.44 -11.87
N ILE A 30 6.65 -3.49 -10.94
CA ILE A 30 5.37 -3.04 -10.38
C ILE A 30 4.68 -2.09 -11.37
N GLU A 31 3.43 -2.39 -11.73
CA GLU A 31 2.62 -1.48 -12.57
C GLU A 31 1.88 -0.42 -11.74
N LYS A 32 1.33 -0.84 -10.59
CA LYS A 32 0.56 -0.01 -9.67
C LYS A 32 0.51 -0.63 -8.27
N ILE A 33 0.29 0.25 -7.30
CA ILE A 33 -0.06 -0.05 -5.91
C ILE A 33 -1.57 0.10 -5.77
N GLU A 34 -2.22 -0.90 -5.21
CA GLU A 34 -3.66 -0.91 -4.97
C GLU A 34 -3.93 -1.04 -3.48
N GLY A 35 -4.60 -0.06 -2.91
CA GLY A 35 -5.09 -0.05 -1.55
C GLY A 35 -6.57 -0.42 -1.53
N ARG A 36 -6.91 -1.41 -0.70
CA ARG A 36 -8.30 -1.82 -0.45
C ARG A 36 -8.62 -1.67 1.03
N LEU A 37 -9.71 -0.99 1.30
CA LEU A 37 -10.24 -0.82 2.65
C LEU A 37 -11.35 -1.83 2.90
N PHE A 38 -11.32 -2.45 4.07
CA PHE A 38 -12.36 -3.34 4.54
C PHE A 38 -12.83 -2.89 5.91
N SER A 39 -14.13 -3.01 6.17
CA SER A 39 -14.67 -2.69 7.48
C SER A 39 -15.76 -3.67 7.90
N ARG A 40 -16.04 -3.68 9.21
CA ARG A 40 -17.18 -4.37 9.83
C ARG A 40 -17.63 -3.63 11.08
N TRP A 41 -18.83 -3.94 11.58
CA TRP A 41 -19.24 -3.45 12.89
C TRP A 41 -18.44 -4.13 13.99
N LYS A 42 -18.13 -3.35 15.04
CA LYS A 42 -17.36 -3.85 16.16
C LYS A 42 -18.25 -4.78 16.98
N GLY A 43 -17.75 -5.98 17.29
CA GLY A 43 -18.49 -6.98 18.06
C GLY A 43 -19.40 -7.89 17.24
N GLU A 44 -19.44 -7.73 15.91
CA GLU A 44 -20.09 -8.70 15.02
C GLU A 44 -19.08 -9.76 14.57
N ASP A 45 -19.48 -11.03 14.59
CA ASP A 45 -18.66 -12.17 14.14
C ASP A 45 -18.67 -12.34 12.61
N MET A 46 -19.05 -11.29 11.89
CA MET A 46 -19.04 -11.31 10.43
C MET A 46 -17.63 -11.03 9.89
N SER A 47 -17.38 -11.58 8.71
CA SER A 47 -16.19 -11.26 7.92
C SER A 47 -16.14 -9.79 7.56
N PHE A 48 -14.92 -9.25 7.46
CA PHE A 48 -14.67 -7.93 6.90
C PHE A 48 -15.21 -7.83 5.48
N LYS A 49 -15.95 -6.75 5.20
CA LYS A 49 -16.51 -6.46 3.88
C LYS A 49 -15.73 -5.34 3.20
N PRO A 50 -15.58 -5.38 1.87
CA PRO A 50 -14.89 -4.32 1.14
C PRO A 50 -15.69 -3.02 1.22
N VAL A 51 -15.03 -1.92 1.51
CA VAL A 51 -15.58 -0.58 1.35
C VAL A 51 -15.60 -0.24 -0.14
N MET A 52 -16.64 0.42 -0.62
CA MET A 52 -16.79 0.83 -2.03
C MET A 52 -15.93 2.04 -2.41
N GLU A 53 -14.65 2.04 -2.02
CA GLU A 53 -13.67 3.06 -2.40
C GLU A 53 -12.36 2.39 -2.83
N ASP A 54 -11.79 2.91 -3.92
CA ASP A 54 -10.55 2.39 -4.52
C ASP A 54 -9.40 3.39 -4.38
N PHE A 55 -8.30 2.92 -3.79
CA PHE A 55 -7.06 3.68 -3.69
C PHE A 55 -6.04 3.09 -4.66
N VAL A 56 -5.94 3.64 -5.86
CA VAL A 56 -5.01 3.14 -6.89
C VAL A 56 -3.92 4.16 -7.15
N TYR A 57 -2.68 3.70 -7.19
CA TYR A 57 -1.51 4.54 -7.38
C TYR A 57 -0.52 3.92 -8.38
N PHE A 58 -0.38 4.54 -9.55
CA PHE A 58 0.40 3.99 -10.67
C PHE A 58 1.91 4.23 -10.51
N HIS A 59 2.71 3.36 -11.12
CA HIS A 59 4.17 3.40 -10.99
C HIS A 59 4.82 4.71 -11.42
N GLU A 60 4.36 5.30 -12.53
CA GLU A 60 4.91 6.55 -13.06
C GLU A 60 4.84 7.72 -12.07
N ASP A 61 3.83 7.70 -11.18
CA ASP A 61 3.60 8.75 -10.20
C ASP A 61 4.43 8.56 -8.95
N TYR A 62 4.66 7.31 -8.51
CA TYR A 62 5.46 7.04 -7.32
C TYR A 62 6.95 6.97 -7.62
N ASP A 63 7.38 6.54 -8.81
CA ASP A 63 8.80 6.45 -9.18
C ASP A 63 9.50 7.81 -9.11
N LYS A 64 8.82 8.87 -9.59
CA LYS A 64 9.30 10.25 -9.48
C LYS A 64 9.45 10.70 -8.03
N GLN A 65 8.56 10.24 -7.15
CA GLN A 65 8.62 10.56 -5.73
C GLN A 65 9.73 9.76 -5.04
N LEU A 66 9.81 8.44 -5.27
CA LEU A 66 10.88 7.58 -4.76
C LEU A 66 12.27 8.08 -5.18
N ALA A 67 12.47 8.45 -6.44
CA ALA A 67 13.74 9.02 -6.91
C ALA A 67 14.16 10.28 -6.11
N ARG A 68 13.20 11.13 -5.71
CA ARG A 68 13.47 12.29 -4.84
C ARG A 68 13.82 11.86 -3.41
N LEU A 69 13.18 10.81 -2.90
CA LEU A 69 13.37 10.30 -1.54
C LEU A 69 14.70 9.55 -1.38
N VAL A 70 15.19 8.86 -2.41
CA VAL A 70 16.51 8.18 -2.40
C VAL A 70 17.65 9.16 -2.05
N ASN A 71 17.57 10.39 -2.52
CA ASN A 71 18.61 11.40 -2.27
C ASN A 71 18.43 12.16 -0.94
N LYS A 72 17.29 11.97 -0.24
CA LYS A 72 17.08 12.58 1.08
C LYS A 72 17.87 11.84 2.17
N LYS A 73 18.33 12.61 3.16
CA LYS A 73 18.94 12.09 4.39
C LYS A 73 17.86 11.42 5.26
N GLU A 74 18.27 10.39 6.01
CA GLU A 74 17.39 9.48 6.78
C GLU A 74 16.49 10.15 7.82
N ARG A 75 16.73 11.41 8.21
CA ARG A 75 15.95 12.09 9.26
C ARG A 75 14.63 12.71 8.78
N SER A 76 14.31 12.65 7.50
CA SER A 76 13.08 13.23 6.95
C SER A 76 12.01 12.16 6.79
N ALA A 77 10.81 12.40 7.32
CA ALA A 77 9.64 11.60 6.99
C ALA A 77 9.48 11.54 5.47
N LEU A 78 9.49 10.34 4.91
CA LEU A 78 9.34 10.13 3.49
C LEU A 78 7.88 9.83 3.23
N ILE A 79 7.23 10.70 2.46
CA ILE A 79 5.81 10.59 2.16
C ILE A 79 5.69 10.48 0.65
N ILE A 80 4.95 9.47 0.20
CA ILE A 80 4.45 9.40 -1.17
C ILE A 80 2.94 9.50 -1.13
N ASN A 81 2.36 10.18 -2.11
CA ASN A 81 0.91 10.34 -2.20
C ASN A 81 0.45 10.19 -3.64
N ASP A 82 -0.78 9.71 -3.78
CA ASP A 82 -1.43 9.64 -5.07
C ASP A 82 -1.78 11.04 -5.60
N PRO A 83 -1.97 11.23 -6.92
CA PRO A 83 -2.30 12.53 -7.49
C PRO A 83 -3.59 13.15 -6.95
N LYS A 84 -4.57 12.34 -6.53
CA LYS A 84 -5.83 12.83 -5.95
C LYS A 84 -5.70 13.20 -4.47
N GLN A 85 -4.55 12.91 -3.85
CA GLN A 85 -4.31 13.14 -2.42
C GLN A 85 -5.32 12.43 -1.52
N SER A 86 -5.81 11.26 -1.97
CA SER A 86 -6.69 10.40 -1.18
C SER A 86 -5.92 9.41 -0.31
N MET A 87 -4.65 9.15 -0.62
CA MET A 87 -3.78 8.21 0.07
C MET A 87 -2.38 8.80 0.25
N PHE A 88 -1.90 8.75 1.49
CA PHE A 88 -0.53 9.13 1.87
C PHE A 88 0.14 7.92 2.51
N LEU A 89 1.22 7.46 1.89
CA LEU A 89 2.05 6.37 2.40
C LEU A 89 3.29 6.98 3.04
N PHE A 90 3.48 6.69 4.33
CA PHE A 90 4.66 7.09 5.07
C PHE A 90 5.67 5.95 5.01
N LEU A 91 6.90 6.29 4.66
CA LEU A 91 7.97 5.35 4.38
C LEU A 91 9.16 5.62 5.28
N ASP A 92 9.80 4.54 5.73
CA ASP A 92 11.11 4.54 6.34
C ASP A 92 12.15 4.10 5.31
N LYS A 93 13.26 4.83 5.23
CA LYS A 93 14.38 4.47 4.34
C LYS A 93 15.36 3.60 5.09
N HIS A 94 15.66 2.45 4.51
CA HIS A 94 16.66 1.52 4.99
C HIS A 94 17.73 1.30 3.92
N HIS A 95 18.96 1.07 4.39
CA HIS A 95 20.06 0.63 3.54
C HIS A 95 20.41 -0.81 3.90
N ILE A 96 20.14 -1.73 2.99
CA ILE A 96 20.50 -3.13 3.14
C ILE A 96 21.85 -3.35 2.46
N GLN A 97 22.83 -3.86 3.19
CA GLN A 97 24.08 -4.35 2.60
C GLN A 97 23.87 -5.80 2.20
N THR A 98 23.94 -6.09 0.90
CA THR A 98 24.13 -7.45 0.41
C THR A 98 25.62 -7.73 0.24
N THR A 99 25.99 -8.98 0.00
CA THR A 99 27.38 -9.41 -0.24
C THR A 99 28.06 -8.68 -1.40
N THR A 100 27.29 -8.11 -2.32
CA THR A 100 27.79 -7.48 -3.54
C THR A 100 27.35 -6.03 -3.72
N ASN A 101 26.32 -5.55 -3.01
CA ASN A 101 25.82 -4.19 -3.24
C ASN A 101 25.13 -3.55 -2.03
N LYS A 102 25.10 -2.22 -2.00
CA LYS A 102 24.22 -1.47 -1.09
C LYS A 102 22.92 -1.17 -1.81
N MET A 103 21.81 -1.68 -1.28
CA MET A 103 20.47 -1.44 -1.79
C MET A 103 19.71 -0.48 -0.87
N THR A 104 18.99 0.47 -1.46
CA THR A 104 18.05 1.31 -0.72
C THR A 104 16.68 0.66 -0.77
N VAL A 105 16.05 0.52 0.38
CA VAL A 105 14.73 -0.07 0.54
C VAL A 105 13.84 0.91 1.29
N PHE A 106 12.59 1.01 0.87
CA PHE A 106 11.59 1.80 1.55
C PHE A 106 10.59 0.87 2.22
N LYS A 107 10.43 0.99 3.53
CA LYS A 107 9.44 0.23 4.29
C LYS A 107 8.25 1.12 4.59
N LEU A 108 7.04 0.64 4.36
CA LEU A 108 5.82 1.30 4.79
C LEU A 108 5.75 1.32 6.33
N SER A 109 5.64 2.51 6.89
CA SER A 109 5.52 2.72 8.34
C SER A 109 4.09 3.04 8.76
N SER A 110 3.35 3.80 7.94
CA SER A 110 1.94 4.09 8.17
C SER A 110 1.24 4.55 6.90
N VAL A 111 -0.09 4.56 6.95
CA VAL A 111 -0.96 5.04 5.87
C VAL A 111 -1.94 6.05 6.43
N CYS A 112 -2.16 7.16 5.72
CA CYS A 112 -3.28 8.06 5.95
C CYS A 112 -4.18 8.07 4.72
N LEU A 113 -5.48 7.88 4.94
CA LEU A 113 -6.50 7.89 3.89
C LEU A 113 -7.42 9.09 4.10
N TYR A 114 -7.63 9.88 3.06
CA TYR A 114 -8.68 10.87 3.03
C TYR A 114 -9.96 10.21 2.51
N LEU A 115 -10.83 9.80 3.44
CA LEU A 115 -12.08 9.11 3.15
C LEU A 115 -13.23 9.70 3.97
N PRO A 116 -14.33 10.14 3.35
CA PRO A 116 -15.53 10.56 4.07
C PRO A 116 -16.11 9.44 4.93
N GLN A 117 -16.57 9.78 6.14
CA GLN A 117 -17.04 8.79 7.12
C GLN A 117 -18.24 7.97 6.62
N ASN A 118 -19.11 8.54 5.78
CA ASN A 118 -20.25 7.81 5.20
C ASN A 118 -19.81 6.67 4.25
N GLN A 119 -18.66 6.80 3.58
CA GLN A 119 -18.13 5.75 2.71
C GLN A 119 -17.72 4.51 3.49
N LEU A 120 -17.27 4.67 4.74
CA LEU A 120 -16.85 3.56 5.60
C LEU A 120 -17.96 2.53 5.89
N THR A 121 -19.22 2.93 5.72
CA THR A 121 -20.41 2.09 5.91
C THR A 121 -21.01 1.58 4.60
N LEU A 122 -20.50 2.02 3.45
CA LEU A 122 -20.93 1.56 2.14
C LEU A 122 -20.09 0.33 1.75
N TRP A 123 -20.65 -0.83 2.06
CA TRP A 123 -20.02 -2.11 1.78
C TRP A 123 -20.39 -2.65 0.40
N GLY A 124 -19.38 -3.06 -0.34
CA GLY A 124 -19.53 -3.80 -1.58
C GLY A 124 -19.89 -5.28 -1.33
N PRO A 125 -20.15 -6.04 -2.40
CA PRO A 125 -20.42 -7.46 -2.31
C PRO A 125 -19.16 -8.26 -1.91
N GLY A 126 -19.37 -9.45 -1.37
CA GLY A 126 -18.31 -10.39 -0.98
C GLY A 126 -17.64 -10.07 0.36
N THR A 127 -16.60 -10.82 0.65
CA THR A 127 -15.78 -10.74 1.86
C THR A 127 -14.33 -10.45 1.53
N ILE A 128 -13.53 -10.15 2.56
CA ILE A 128 -12.08 -10.04 2.42
C ILE A 128 -11.46 -11.29 1.77
N ASN A 129 -11.94 -12.50 2.08
CA ASN A 129 -11.37 -13.74 1.53
C ASN A 129 -11.65 -13.87 0.03
N ASP A 130 -12.86 -13.50 -0.41
CA ASP A 130 -13.22 -13.52 -1.84
C ASP A 130 -12.37 -12.52 -2.64
N PHE A 131 -12.03 -11.39 -2.02
CA PHE A 131 -11.14 -10.40 -2.64
C PHE A 131 -9.70 -10.91 -2.72
N LEU A 132 -9.18 -11.48 -1.62
CA LEU A 132 -7.82 -12.01 -1.53
C LEU A 132 -7.60 -13.17 -2.51
N SER A 133 -8.58 -14.06 -2.69
CA SER A 133 -8.46 -15.15 -3.67
C SER A 133 -8.33 -14.67 -5.11
N THR A 134 -8.83 -13.47 -5.42
CA THR A 134 -8.74 -12.88 -6.76
C THR A 134 -7.38 -12.21 -7.02
N HIS A 135 -6.69 -11.76 -5.97
CA HIS A 135 -5.42 -11.01 -6.09
C HIS A 135 -4.17 -11.85 -5.77
N LEU A 136 -4.33 -13.03 -5.15
CA LEU A 136 -3.25 -13.94 -4.77
C LEU A 136 -3.18 -15.20 -5.66
N MET A 137 -3.95 -15.26 -6.76
CA MET A 137 -3.83 -16.26 -7.83
C MET A 137 -3.03 -15.70 -9.00
#